data_AF-A0A1B0A8C1-F1
#
_entry.id   AF-A0A1B0A8C1-F1
#
_cell.length_a   1.000
_cell.length_b   1.000
_cell.length_c   1.000
_cell.angle_alpha   90.00
_cell.angle_beta   90.00
_cell.angle_gamma   90.00
#
_symmetry.space_group_name_H-M   'P 1'
#
loop_
_entity.id
_entity.type
_entity.pdbx_description
1 polymer ?
#
loop_
_entity_poly.entity_id
_entity_poly.type
_entity_poly.pdbx_seq_one_letter_code
_entity_poly.pdbx_strand_id
1 'polypeptide(L)'
;MLESTKNSNSGTNSAEDVNGPLVRSRRSPAGLTGGISELSHEEAEKRLNNSLEKLATGDGPTYRLSKIHSATTQVVAGSLTKINCDLVDADGKEERCDVEIWSRPWLNDGTEITINCPNKELIKQRHSRSALEYAEKKTHKKLNHHNLNKVEHLFAKFQIKFKRNYHTTMEKQMRFRIFKQNLQLIEELNRNEQGSAKYGITEFADMTSPEYKQRTGLWQRDPQKAAANPKAEIPNIDLPKEFDWREKGAISAVKNQGNCGSCWAFSVTGNIEGLHAVRTGVLEQYSEQELLDCDTSDSACNGGLPDNAYEAIEKIGGLELESDYPYHARKDQCHFNSTKIHVKVKGHVDLPKNETAIAQWLIANGPISIGINANAMQFYRGGVSHPPHILCSRKNLDHGVLIVGYGVSDYPMFKKTLPYWIVKNSWGKKWGEQGYYRVYRGDNTCGVSEMSSSAVLDDY
;
A
#
# COMPACT_ATOMS: atom_id res chain seq x y z
N MET A 1 31.94 -24.68 67.28
CA MET A 1 30.58 -25.24 67.51
C MET A 1 30.09 -25.72 66.15
N LEU A 2 30.46 -26.95 65.80
CA LEU A 2 29.65 -28.16 65.90
C LEU A 2 28.88 -28.41 64.60
N GLU A 3 29.57 -29.09 63.68
CA GLU A 3 28.96 -30.02 62.73
C GLU A 3 28.44 -31.26 63.47
N SER A 4 27.30 -31.79 63.01
CA SER A 4 26.79 -33.17 63.18
C SER A 4 25.47 -33.22 62.39
N THR A 5 25.11 -34.21 61.58
CA THR A 5 25.47 -35.64 61.55
C THR A 5 25.01 -36.25 60.21
N LYS A 6 25.77 -37.23 59.72
CA LYS A 6 25.40 -38.21 58.67
C LYS A 6 24.65 -39.41 59.27
N ASN A 7 23.74 -40.02 58.50
CA ASN A 7 23.60 -41.48 58.20
C ASN A 7 22.22 -41.78 57.56
N SER A 8 22.12 -42.26 56.30
CA SER A 8 22.15 -43.68 55.81
C SER A 8 20.99 -44.52 56.40
N ASN A 9 20.19 -45.35 55.71
CA ASN A 9 20.27 -46.18 54.50
C ASN A 9 18.83 -46.76 54.29
N SER A 10 18.26 -47.13 53.14
CA SER A 10 18.60 -48.27 52.27
C SER A 10 17.48 -48.54 51.23
N GLY A 11 17.86 -49.02 50.02
CA GLY A 11 17.13 -49.91 49.08
C GLY A 11 15.92 -49.33 48.32
N THR A 12 15.70 -49.50 47.01
CA THR A 12 16.26 -50.41 45.99
C THR A 12 15.89 -49.91 44.57
N ASN A 13 16.83 -50.09 43.63
CA ASN A 13 16.75 -50.21 42.16
C ASN A 13 15.40 -50.03 41.43
N SER A 14 15.38 -49.12 40.44
CA SER A 14 15.35 -49.49 39.01
C SER A 14 15.42 -48.22 38.14
N ALA A 15 16.39 -48.21 37.23
CA ALA A 15 16.62 -47.17 36.24
C ALA A 15 15.59 -47.26 35.10
N GLU A 16 14.95 -46.14 34.76
CA GLU A 16 14.44 -45.91 33.41
C GLU A 16 14.92 -44.55 32.92
N ASP A 17 15.86 -44.66 31.99
CA ASP A 17 16.52 -43.62 31.22
C ASP A 17 15.57 -43.25 30.07
N VAL A 18 14.89 -42.10 30.14
CA VAL A 18 14.11 -41.57 29.01
C VAL A 18 14.92 -40.45 28.35
N ASN A 19 16.07 -40.84 27.80
CA ASN A 19 16.71 -40.13 26.69
C ASN A 19 15.95 -40.46 25.40
N GLY A 20 14.79 -39.81 25.21
CA GLY A 20 14.11 -39.78 23.92
C GLY A 20 14.81 -38.78 22.99
N PRO A 21 15.15 -39.15 21.74
CA PRO A 21 15.76 -38.19 20.82
C PRO A 21 14.74 -37.10 20.52
N LEU A 22 15.11 -35.84 20.80
CA LEU A 22 14.45 -34.68 20.21
C LEU A 22 14.61 -34.78 18.70
N VAL A 23 13.63 -35.39 18.06
CA VAL A 23 13.48 -35.39 16.60
C VAL A 23 13.37 -33.93 16.19
N ARG A 24 14.48 -33.36 15.72
CA ARG A 24 14.49 -32.13 14.95
C ARG A 24 13.55 -32.35 13.78
N SER A 25 12.34 -31.80 13.87
CA SER A 25 11.51 -31.53 12.71
C SER A 25 12.38 -30.72 11.75
N ARG A 26 12.87 -31.39 10.69
CA ARG A 26 13.41 -30.73 9.51
C ARG A 26 12.33 -29.76 9.05
N ARG A 27 12.51 -28.46 9.32
CA ARG A 27 11.81 -27.43 8.55
C ARG A 27 12.13 -27.72 7.09
N SER A 28 11.08 -28.03 6.33
CA SER A 28 11.13 -28.12 4.88
C SER A 28 11.88 -26.91 4.32
N PRO A 29 12.69 -27.07 3.27
CA PRO A 29 13.40 -25.94 2.68
C PRO A 29 12.34 -24.91 2.29
N ALA A 30 12.47 -23.69 2.81
CA ALA A 30 11.66 -22.56 2.38
C ALA A 30 11.73 -22.51 0.84
N GLY A 31 10.59 -22.72 0.21
CA GLY A 31 10.46 -22.78 -1.24
C GLY A 31 11.03 -21.50 -1.84
N LEU A 32 11.97 -21.70 -2.77
CA LEU A 32 12.45 -20.69 -3.69
C LEU A 32 11.27 -19.91 -4.27
N THR A 33 11.40 -18.58 -4.35
CA THR A 33 10.44 -17.69 -5.01
C THR A 33 10.19 -18.18 -6.45
N GLY A 34 8.97 -18.68 -6.71
CA GLY A 34 8.54 -19.30 -7.96
C GLY A 34 8.24 -20.81 -7.90
N GLY A 35 8.49 -21.47 -6.76
CA GLY A 35 8.23 -22.90 -6.55
C GLY A 35 6.74 -23.28 -6.48
N ILE A 36 6.42 -24.48 -6.95
CA ILE A 36 5.09 -25.10 -6.81
C ILE A 36 4.97 -25.66 -5.39
N SER A 37 3.90 -25.34 -4.66
CA SER A 37 3.59 -25.94 -3.36
C SER A 37 2.32 -26.78 -3.43
N GLU A 38 2.31 -27.93 -2.75
CA GLU A 38 1.10 -28.73 -2.59
C GLU A 38 0.06 -27.97 -1.77
N LEU A 39 -1.20 -28.09 -2.17
CA LEU A 39 -2.34 -27.47 -1.48
C LEU A 39 -3.13 -28.58 -0.76
N SER A 40 -3.52 -28.34 0.49
CA SER A 40 -4.33 -29.30 1.25
C SER A 40 -5.68 -29.55 0.56
N HIS A 41 -6.22 -30.76 0.72
CA HIS A 41 -7.51 -31.14 0.12
C HIS A 41 -8.65 -30.20 0.54
N GLU A 42 -8.71 -29.81 1.81
CA GLU A 42 -9.74 -28.91 2.35
C GLU A 42 -9.66 -27.51 1.73
N GLU A 43 -8.44 -26.99 1.53
CA GLU A 43 -8.27 -25.66 0.94
C GLU A 43 -8.48 -25.66 -0.58
N ALA A 44 -8.10 -26.76 -1.26
CA ALA A 44 -8.42 -26.98 -2.66
C ALA A 44 -9.92 -27.06 -2.91
N GLU A 45 -10.65 -27.80 -2.06
CA GLU A 45 -12.11 -27.91 -2.12
C GLU A 45 -12.79 -26.57 -1.90
N LYS A 46 -12.37 -25.82 -0.87
CA LYS A 46 -12.91 -24.47 -0.61
C LYS A 46 -12.69 -23.52 -1.78
N ARG A 47 -11.51 -23.52 -2.41
CA ARG A 47 -11.20 -22.65 -3.56
C ARG A 47 -11.98 -23.04 -4.80
N LEU A 48 -12.13 -24.35 -5.04
CA LEU A 48 -12.86 -24.89 -6.18
C LEU A 48 -14.36 -24.64 -6.04
N ASN A 49 -14.98 -24.97 -4.90
CA ASN A 49 -16.41 -24.75 -4.67
C ASN A 49 -16.78 -23.26 -4.77
N ASN A 50 -16.00 -22.36 -4.17
CA ASN A 50 -16.20 -20.91 -4.33
C ASN A 50 -16.13 -20.44 -5.78
N SER A 51 -15.37 -21.14 -6.64
CA SER A 51 -15.25 -20.80 -8.05
C SER A 51 -16.37 -21.44 -8.89
N LEU A 52 -16.78 -22.67 -8.57
CA LEU A 52 -17.91 -23.38 -9.20
C LEU A 52 -19.27 -22.73 -8.87
N GLU A 53 -19.49 -22.29 -7.63
CA GLU A 53 -20.69 -21.53 -7.24
C GLU A 53 -20.79 -20.22 -8.02
N LYS A 54 -19.67 -19.52 -8.20
CA LYS A 54 -19.63 -18.31 -9.04
C LYS A 54 -19.94 -18.60 -10.51
N LEU A 55 -19.54 -19.75 -11.04
CA LEU A 55 -19.91 -20.18 -12.39
C LEU A 55 -21.40 -20.50 -12.53
N ALA A 56 -22.00 -21.12 -11.50
CA ALA A 56 -23.43 -21.47 -11.48
C ALA A 56 -24.37 -20.25 -11.42
N THR A 57 -23.88 -19.07 -11.02
CA THR A 57 -24.66 -17.81 -11.02
C THR A 57 -24.79 -17.13 -12.39
N GLY A 58 -24.18 -17.66 -13.45
CA GLY A 58 -24.27 -17.16 -14.83
C GLY A 58 -24.97 -18.15 -15.79
N ASP A 59 -25.03 -17.81 -17.09
CA ASP A 59 -25.58 -18.67 -18.16
C ASP A 59 -24.63 -19.85 -18.54
N GLY A 60 -23.76 -20.30 -17.62
CA GLY A 60 -22.74 -21.33 -17.84
C GLY A 60 -23.15 -22.73 -17.36
N PRO A 61 -22.44 -23.80 -17.78
CA PRO A 61 -22.74 -25.16 -17.34
C PRO A 61 -22.48 -25.35 -15.85
N THR A 62 -23.38 -26.08 -15.18
CA THR A 62 -23.28 -26.41 -13.76
C THR A 62 -22.42 -27.66 -13.56
N TYR A 63 -21.43 -27.54 -12.69
CA TYR A 63 -20.57 -28.65 -12.26
C TYR A 63 -20.60 -28.78 -10.74
N ARG A 64 -20.59 -30.01 -10.24
CA ARG A 64 -20.43 -30.34 -8.81
C ARG A 64 -19.16 -31.14 -8.61
N LEU A 65 -18.36 -30.76 -7.63
CA LEU A 65 -17.18 -31.52 -7.23
C LEU A 65 -17.58 -32.88 -6.64
N SER A 66 -16.96 -33.96 -7.13
CA SER A 66 -17.08 -35.31 -6.58
C SER A 66 -15.85 -35.67 -5.73
N LYS A 67 -14.65 -35.57 -6.32
CA LYS A 67 -13.40 -35.99 -5.67
C LYS A 67 -12.21 -35.19 -6.14
N ILE A 68 -11.26 -34.87 -5.24
CA ILE A 68 -9.97 -34.25 -5.59
C ILE A 68 -8.87 -35.32 -5.52
N HIS A 69 -8.03 -35.40 -6.56
CA HIS A 69 -6.87 -36.32 -6.62
C HIS A 69 -5.55 -35.62 -6.29
N SER A 70 -5.38 -34.38 -6.73
CA SER A 70 -4.18 -33.59 -6.41
C SER A 70 -4.46 -32.10 -6.57
N ALA A 71 -3.83 -31.27 -5.74
CA ALA A 71 -3.92 -29.82 -5.86
C ALA A 71 -2.57 -29.16 -5.60
N THR A 72 -2.22 -28.18 -6.43
CA THR A 72 -0.98 -27.41 -6.31
C THR A 72 -1.28 -25.93 -6.46
N THR A 73 -0.44 -25.09 -5.86
CA THR A 73 -0.48 -23.64 -6.04
C THR A 73 0.91 -23.12 -6.38
N GLN A 74 0.96 -22.10 -7.22
CA GLN A 74 2.19 -21.41 -7.60
C GLN A 74 1.97 -19.90 -7.54
N VAL A 75 2.94 -19.19 -6.96
CA VAL A 75 2.97 -17.72 -6.97
C VAL A 75 3.65 -17.25 -8.26
N VAL A 76 2.90 -16.59 -9.12
CA VAL A 76 3.32 -16.00 -10.40
C VAL A 76 2.95 -14.52 -10.42
N ALA A 77 2.67 -13.91 -11.58
CA ALA A 77 1.84 -12.70 -11.66
C ALA A 77 0.38 -13.02 -11.26
N GLY A 78 0.18 -13.53 -10.05
CA GLY A 78 -1.05 -14.00 -9.43
C GLY A 78 -0.78 -15.21 -8.53
N SER A 79 -1.83 -15.86 -8.03
CA SER A 79 -1.77 -17.23 -7.53
C SER A 79 -2.44 -18.13 -8.55
N LEU A 80 -1.70 -19.06 -9.13
CA LEU A 80 -2.21 -20.10 -10.03
C LEU A 80 -2.40 -21.38 -9.22
N THR A 81 -3.65 -21.83 -9.07
CA THR A 81 -3.98 -23.11 -8.43
C THR A 81 -4.36 -24.11 -9.52
N LYS A 82 -3.74 -25.29 -9.54
CA LYS A 82 -4.10 -26.40 -10.44
C LYS A 82 -4.65 -27.56 -9.63
N ILE A 83 -5.83 -28.04 -10.00
CA ILE A 83 -6.57 -29.09 -9.29
C ILE A 83 -6.94 -30.18 -10.29
N ASN A 84 -6.54 -31.42 -10.03
CA ASN A 84 -7.01 -32.59 -10.76
C ASN A 84 -8.14 -33.23 -9.94
N CYS A 85 -9.35 -33.26 -10.48
CA CYS A 85 -10.56 -33.66 -9.76
C CYS A 85 -11.60 -34.30 -10.66
N ASP A 86 -12.50 -35.08 -10.07
CA ASP A 86 -13.70 -35.60 -10.73
C ASP A 86 -14.85 -34.60 -10.54
N LEU A 87 -15.45 -34.15 -11.64
CA LEU A 87 -16.59 -33.24 -11.68
C LEU A 87 -17.82 -33.95 -12.26
N VAL A 88 -18.98 -33.71 -11.66
CA VAL A 88 -20.29 -34.17 -12.14
C VAL A 88 -20.97 -33.01 -12.85
N ASP A 89 -21.38 -33.21 -14.11
CA ASP A 89 -22.11 -32.21 -14.89
C ASP A 89 -23.62 -32.18 -14.60
N ALA A 90 -24.34 -31.28 -15.27
CA ALA A 90 -25.79 -31.13 -15.17
C ALA A 90 -26.58 -32.39 -15.57
N ASP A 91 -26.01 -33.23 -16.43
CA ASP A 91 -26.60 -34.47 -16.92
C ASP A 91 -26.29 -35.67 -15.99
N GLY A 92 -25.58 -35.42 -14.88
CA GLY A 92 -25.21 -36.42 -13.88
C GLY A 92 -24.01 -37.28 -14.27
N LYS A 93 -23.27 -36.91 -15.32
CA LYS A 93 -22.09 -37.64 -15.78
C LYS A 93 -20.85 -37.17 -15.02
N GLU A 94 -20.15 -38.12 -14.41
CA GLU A 94 -18.89 -37.88 -13.70
C GLU A 94 -17.69 -38.06 -14.64
N GLU A 95 -16.84 -37.04 -14.71
CA GLU A 95 -15.62 -37.06 -15.54
C GLU A 95 -14.44 -36.46 -14.80
N ARG A 96 -13.24 -36.97 -15.10
CA ARG A 96 -11.98 -36.48 -14.56
C ARG A 96 -11.52 -35.25 -15.34
N CYS A 97 -11.30 -34.14 -14.64
CA CYS A 97 -10.96 -32.85 -15.22
C CYS A 97 -9.73 -32.22 -14.55
N ASP A 98 -9.02 -31.41 -15.33
CA ASP A 98 -7.99 -30.51 -14.84
C ASP A 98 -8.56 -29.09 -14.74
N VAL A 99 -8.56 -28.54 -13.53
CA VAL A 99 -9.08 -27.20 -13.24
C VAL A 99 -7.92 -26.26 -12.88
N GLU A 100 -7.82 -25.15 -13.60
CA GLU A 100 -6.87 -24.08 -13.33
C GLU A 100 -7.60 -22.84 -12.82
N ILE A 101 -7.25 -22.37 -11.63
CA ILE A 101 -7.80 -21.15 -11.02
C ILE A 101 -6.67 -20.14 -10.90
N TRP A 102 -6.71 -19.09 -11.71
CA TRP A 102 -5.72 -18.02 -11.69
C TRP A 102 -6.28 -16.78 -11.01
N SER A 103 -5.85 -16.52 -9.78
CA SER A 103 -6.24 -15.38 -8.98
C SER A 103 -5.22 -14.24 -9.10
N ARG A 104 -5.69 -13.09 -9.57
CA ARG A 104 -4.96 -11.83 -9.76
C ARG A 104 -5.74 -10.73 -9.05
N PRO A 105 -5.61 -10.61 -7.72
CA PRO A 105 -6.45 -9.72 -6.89
C PRO A 105 -6.44 -8.23 -7.30
N TRP A 106 -5.50 -7.82 -8.15
CA TRP A 106 -5.36 -6.46 -8.70
C TRP A 106 -6.16 -6.18 -9.98
N LEU A 107 -6.86 -7.18 -10.55
CA LEU A 107 -7.85 -6.95 -11.60
C LEU A 107 -9.25 -6.91 -10.97
N ASN A 108 -10.13 -6.07 -11.50
CA ASN A 108 -11.54 -5.99 -11.03
C ASN A 108 -12.26 -7.35 -11.12
N ASP A 109 -11.81 -8.23 -12.05
CA ASP A 109 -12.23 -9.61 -12.23
C ASP A 109 -11.02 -10.55 -12.08
N GLY A 110 -10.40 -10.50 -10.89
CA GLY A 110 -9.10 -11.10 -10.63
C GLY A 110 -9.02 -12.62 -10.78
N THR A 111 -10.13 -13.35 -10.66
CA THR A 111 -10.10 -14.81 -10.71
C THR A 111 -10.53 -15.29 -12.10
N GLU A 112 -9.67 -16.04 -12.78
CA GLU A 112 -9.97 -16.72 -14.05
C GLU A 112 -9.98 -18.23 -13.78
N ILE A 113 -11.04 -18.93 -14.18
CA ILE A 113 -11.13 -20.39 -14.04
C ILE A 113 -11.18 -21.03 -15.43
N THR A 114 -10.34 -22.04 -15.64
CA THR A 114 -10.35 -22.89 -16.83
C THR A 114 -10.61 -24.32 -16.40
N ILE A 115 -11.61 -24.96 -16.99
CA ILE A 115 -11.95 -26.37 -16.74
C ILE A 115 -11.68 -27.14 -18.03
N ASN A 116 -10.78 -28.12 -17.97
CA ASN A 116 -10.45 -28.99 -19.09
C ASN A 116 -10.88 -30.42 -18.78
N CYS A 117 -11.92 -30.90 -19.46
CA CYS A 117 -12.41 -32.27 -19.37
C CYS A 117 -12.24 -32.95 -20.74
N PRO A 118 -11.70 -34.18 -20.84
CA PRO A 118 -11.27 -34.80 -22.09
C PRO A 118 -12.30 -34.89 -23.23
N ASN A 119 -13.61 -34.77 -22.93
CA ASN A 119 -14.70 -34.97 -23.89
C ASN A 119 -15.61 -33.73 -24.09
N LYS A 120 -15.20 -32.53 -23.65
CA LYS A 120 -15.99 -31.29 -23.82
C LYS A 120 -15.14 -30.14 -24.35
N GLU A 121 -15.76 -29.21 -25.08
CA GLU A 121 -15.10 -27.99 -25.54
C GLU A 121 -14.51 -27.20 -24.37
N LEU A 122 -13.31 -26.62 -24.56
CA LEU A 122 -12.61 -25.80 -23.57
C LEU A 122 -13.46 -24.60 -23.15
N ILE A 123 -13.98 -24.64 -21.93
CA ILE A 123 -14.78 -23.54 -21.37
C ILE A 123 -13.84 -22.52 -20.73
N LYS A 124 -13.60 -21.40 -21.43
CA LYS A 124 -12.97 -20.21 -20.87
C LYS A 124 -14.05 -19.18 -20.52
N GLN A 125 -14.48 -19.14 -19.26
CA GLN A 125 -15.31 -18.03 -18.79
C GLN A 125 -14.46 -16.96 -18.12
N ARG A 126 -14.42 -15.78 -18.74
CA ARG A 126 -14.01 -14.53 -18.10
C ARG A 126 -15.26 -14.00 -17.41
N HIS A 127 -15.23 -13.85 -16.08
CA HIS A 127 -16.36 -13.29 -15.33
C HIS A 127 -16.76 -11.94 -15.95
N SER A 128 -17.88 -11.95 -16.64
CA SER A 128 -18.59 -10.77 -17.10
C SER A 128 -19.91 -10.76 -16.37
N ARG A 129 -20.08 -9.71 -15.56
CA ARG A 129 -21.32 -8.99 -15.22
C ARG A 129 -21.15 -8.36 -13.84
N SER A 130 -20.24 -7.40 -13.76
CA SER A 130 -20.21 -6.48 -12.62
C SER A 130 -21.45 -5.57 -12.66
N ALA A 131 -21.84 -5.00 -11.52
CA ALA A 131 -22.82 -3.90 -11.50
C ALA A 131 -22.39 -2.71 -12.40
N LEU A 132 -21.09 -2.62 -12.72
CA LEU A 132 -20.54 -1.73 -13.74
C LEU A 132 -21.01 -2.12 -15.14
N GLU A 133 -21.02 -3.42 -15.50
CA GLU A 133 -21.53 -3.93 -16.78
C GLU A 133 -23.06 -3.83 -16.90
N TYR A 134 -23.79 -4.01 -15.78
CA TYR A 134 -25.25 -3.76 -15.75
C TYR A 134 -25.57 -2.25 -15.86
N ALA A 135 -24.77 -1.39 -15.20
CA ALA A 135 -24.85 0.06 -15.38
C ALA A 135 -24.42 0.47 -16.79
N GLU A 136 -23.40 -0.17 -17.38
CA GLU A 136 -22.97 -0.01 -18.77
C GLU A 136 -24.10 -0.41 -19.73
N LYS A 137 -24.78 -1.54 -19.54
CA LYS A 137 -25.95 -1.93 -20.37
C LYS A 137 -27.11 -0.93 -20.24
N LYS A 138 -27.32 -0.38 -19.04
CA LYS A 138 -28.38 0.59 -18.78
C LYS A 138 -28.05 1.98 -19.34
N THR A 139 -26.78 2.39 -19.35
CA THR A 139 -26.30 3.63 -20.01
C THR A 139 -26.19 3.47 -21.52
N HIS A 140 -25.78 2.31 -22.04
CA HIS A 140 -25.82 1.96 -23.47
C HIS A 140 -27.24 2.06 -24.05
N LYS A 141 -28.27 1.81 -23.23
CA LYS A 141 -29.68 1.99 -23.62
C LYS A 141 -30.20 3.42 -23.48
N LYS A 142 -29.51 4.29 -22.73
CA LYS A 142 -29.97 5.66 -22.39
C LYS A 142 -29.17 6.78 -23.08
N LEU A 143 -27.98 6.48 -23.59
CA LEU A 143 -27.10 7.40 -24.32
C LEU A 143 -26.62 6.69 -25.60
N ASN A 144 -26.90 7.28 -26.77
CA ASN A 144 -26.39 6.81 -28.07
C ASN A 144 -24.85 6.94 -28.12
N HIS A 145 -24.14 5.96 -27.55
CA HIS A 145 -22.68 5.94 -27.40
C HIS A 145 -21.89 5.69 -28.70
N HIS A 146 -22.56 5.37 -29.82
CA HIS A 146 -21.88 5.14 -31.11
C HIS A 146 -21.30 6.41 -31.75
N ASN A 147 -21.60 7.61 -31.22
CA ASN A 147 -21.13 8.89 -31.76
C ASN A 147 -20.20 9.70 -30.84
N LEU A 148 -19.82 9.17 -29.66
CA LEU A 148 -18.94 9.91 -28.75
C LEU A 148 -17.48 9.71 -29.14
N ASN A 149 -16.70 10.80 -29.10
CA ASN A 149 -15.26 10.73 -29.31
C ASN A 149 -14.60 9.92 -28.18
N LYS A 150 -13.41 9.35 -28.42
CA LYS A 150 -12.67 8.51 -27.46
C LYS A 150 -12.53 9.17 -26.06
N VAL A 151 -12.37 10.49 -26.03
CA VAL A 151 -12.17 11.26 -24.79
C VAL A 151 -13.46 11.42 -23.99
N GLU A 152 -14.60 11.63 -24.65
CA GLU A 152 -15.93 11.66 -24.03
C GLU A 152 -16.27 10.33 -23.38
N HIS A 153 -15.92 9.21 -24.04
CA HIS A 153 -16.09 7.88 -23.45
C HIS A 153 -15.23 7.67 -22.20
N LEU A 154 -13.97 8.11 -22.24
CA LEU A 154 -13.09 8.05 -21.07
C LEU A 154 -13.62 8.93 -19.93
N PHE A 155 -14.17 10.10 -20.23
CA PHE A 155 -14.75 10.98 -19.21
C PHE A 155 -16.02 10.38 -18.61
N ALA A 156 -16.90 9.79 -19.41
CA ALA A 156 -18.09 9.10 -18.90
C ALA A 156 -17.70 7.93 -17.95
N LYS A 157 -16.70 7.13 -18.34
CA LYS A 157 -16.14 6.08 -17.48
C LYS A 157 -15.52 6.63 -16.20
N PHE A 158 -14.79 7.74 -16.29
CA PHE A 158 -14.24 8.44 -15.14
C PHE A 158 -15.34 8.88 -14.17
N GLN A 159 -16.43 9.48 -14.68
CA GLN A 159 -17.55 9.92 -13.84
C GLN A 159 -18.19 8.77 -13.07
N ILE A 160 -18.41 7.63 -13.72
CA ILE A 160 -18.97 6.44 -13.08
C ILE A 160 -17.99 5.89 -12.03
N LYS A 161 -16.72 5.70 -12.41
CA LYS A 161 -15.69 5.10 -11.55
C LYS A 161 -15.46 5.88 -10.26
N PHE A 162 -15.42 7.21 -10.35
CA PHE A 162 -15.15 8.10 -9.21
C PHE A 162 -16.41 8.77 -8.65
N LYS A 163 -17.61 8.29 -9.07
CA LYS A 163 -18.91 8.80 -8.62
C LYS A 163 -19.01 10.34 -8.74
N ARG A 164 -18.49 10.91 -9.83
CA ARG A 164 -18.51 12.35 -10.06
C ARG A 164 -19.91 12.81 -10.44
N ASN A 165 -20.44 13.73 -9.65
CA ASN A 165 -21.66 14.45 -9.93
C ASN A 165 -21.34 15.94 -10.09
N TYR A 166 -21.82 16.55 -11.17
CA TYR A 166 -21.64 17.97 -11.46
C TYR A 166 -23.00 18.64 -11.44
N HIS A 167 -23.12 19.76 -10.75
CA HIS A 167 -24.40 20.41 -10.46
C HIS A 167 -25.01 21.05 -11.69
N THR A 168 -24.16 21.56 -12.60
CA THR A 168 -24.59 22.26 -13.80
C THR A 168 -23.92 21.70 -15.05
N THR A 169 -24.58 21.88 -16.20
CA THR A 169 -23.99 21.56 -17.51
C THR A 169 -22.70 22.36 -17.74
N MET A 170 -22.64 23.61 -17.26
CA MET A 170 -21.44 24.44 -17.35
C MET A 170 -20.27 23.84 -16.56
N GLU A 171 -20.52 23.40 -15.32
CA GLU A 171 -19.51 22.71 -14.50
C GLU A 171 -19.02 21.44 -15.19
N LYS A 172 -19.94 20.60 -15.70
CA LYS A 172 -19.57 19.39 -16.43
C LYS A 172 -18.71 19.68 -17.65
N GLN A 173 -19.03 20.72 -18.43
CA GLN A 173 -18.23 21.12 -19.59
C GLN A 173 -16.85 21.63 -19.19
N MET A 174 -16.76 22.42 -18.11
CA MET A 174 -15.48 22.87 -17.55
C MET A 174 -14.62 21.67 -17.11
N ARG A 175 -15.18 20.76 -16.31
CA ARG A 175 -14.52 19.54 -15.83
C ARG A 175 -14.06 18.65 -16.98
N PHE A 176 -14.85 18.55 -18.04
CA PHE A 176 -14.46 17.82 -19.25
C PHE A 176 -13.26 18.44 -19.97
N ARG A 177 -13.18 19.78 -20.07
CA ARG A 177 -12.02 20.47 -20.66
C ARG A 177 -10.75 20.25 -19.84
N ILE A 178 -10.85 20.34 -18.51
CA ILE A 178 -9.75 20.05 -17.58
C ILE A 178 -9.31 18.60 -17.73
N PHE A 179 -10.25 17.66 -17.76
CA PHE A 179 -9.98 16.25 -17.98
C PHE A 179 -9.22 15.99 -19.29
N LYS A 180 -9.60 16.66 -20.38
CA LYS A 180 -8.89 16.56 -21.66
C LYS A 180 -7.45 17.08 -21.57
N GLN A 181 -7.22 18.20 -20.89
CA GLN A 181 -5.87 18.75 -20.68
C GLN A 181 -5.01 17.80 -19.83
N ASN A 182 -5.57 17.26 -18.75
CA ASN A 182 -4.88 16.30 -17.89
C ASN A 182 -4.57 14.99 -18.61
N LEU A 183 -5.41 14.53 -19.56
CA LEU A 183 -5.08 13.39 -20.41
C LEU A 183 -3.84 13.65 -21.28
N GLN A 184 -3.64 14.86 -21.79
CA GLN A 184 -2.45 15.19 -22.57
C GLN A 184 -1.18 15.15 -21.70
N LEU A 185 -1.26 15.65 -20.46
CA LEU A 185 -0.18 15.58 -19.48
C LEU A 185 0.14 14.12 -19.09
N ILE A 186 -0.89 13.28 -18.91
CA ILE A 186 -0.72 11.84 -18.69
C ILE A 186 0.04 11.19 -19.86
N GLU A 187 -0.30 11.51 -21.09
CA GLU A 187 0.39 10.99 -22.27
C GLU A 187 1.85 11.46 -22.33
N GLU A 188 2.12 12.71 -21.98
CA GLU A 188 3.48 13.26 -21.91
C GLU A 188 4.33 12.57 -20.85
N LEU A 189 3.80 12.40 -19.63
CA LEU A 189 4.46 11.67 -18.56
C LEU A 189 4.80 10.24 -19.00
N ASN A 190 3.85 9.52 -19.58
CA ASN A 190 4.09 8.16 -20.08
C ASN A 190 5.16 8.10 -21.19
N ARG A 191 5.22 9.10 -22.08
CA ARG A 191 6.28 9.19 -23.10
C ARG A 191 7.66 9.39 -22.47
N ASN A 192 7.75 10.23 -21.44
CA ASN A 192 9.01 10.57 -20.80
C ASN A 192 9.60 9.41 -19.98
N GLU A 193 8.76 8.63 -19.29
CA GLU A 193 9.22 7.45 -18.52
C GLU A 193 9.73 6.30 -19.38
N GLN A 194 9.34 6.24 -20.66
CA GLN A 194 9.74 5.14 -21.55
C GLN A 194 9.41 3.75 -20.98
N GLY A 195 8.33 3.65 -20.19
CA GLY A 195 7.86 2.39 -19.61
C GLY A 195 8.38 2.05 -18.19
N SER A 196 9.22 2.88 -17.57
CA SER A 196 9.62 2.69 -16.16
C SER A 196 8.44 2.89 -15.20
N ALA A 197 7.58 3.89 -15.47
CA ALA A 197 6.33 4.11 -14.79
C ALA A 197 5.15 4.25 -15.75
N LYS A 198 3.95 4.05 -15.19
CA LYS A 198 2.67 4.19 -15.85
C LYS A 198 1.84 5.25 -15.14
N TYR A 199 1.38 6.22 -15.92
CA TYR A 199 0.42 7.24 -15.51
C TYR A 199 -0.93 7.01 -16.19
N GLY A 200 -2.01 7.42 -15.55
CA GLY A 200 -3.35 7.23 -16.06
C GLY A 200 -4.39 8.04 -15.31
N ILE A 201 -5.64 7.92 -15.76
CA ILE A 201 -6.78 8.62 -15.14
C ILE A 201 -6.87 8.22 -13.66
N THR A 202 -6.60 9.14 -12.74
CA THR A 202 -6.83 9.06 -11.28
C THR A 202 -8.09 9.81 -10.88
N GLU A 203 -8.43 9.84 -9.60
CA GLU A 203 -9.54 10.67 -9.13
C GLU A 203 -9.30 12.16 -9.40
N PHE A 204 -8.03 12.59 -9.50
CA PHE A 204 -7.66 13.99 -9.73
C PHE A 204 -7.72 14.41 -11.21
N ALA A 205 -8.20 13.55 -12.10
CA ALA A 205 -8.18 13.79 -13.55
C ALA A 205 -9.05 14.97 -13.99
N ASP A 206 -10.07 15.37 -13.23
CA ASP A 206 -10.93 16.53 -13.51
C ASP A 206 -10.58 17.78 -12.69
N MET A 207 -9.45 17.79 -12.00
CA MET A 207 -8.99 18.90 -11.17
C MET A 207 -7.97 19.77 -11.91
N THR A 208 -8.07 21.07 -11.70
CA THR A 208 -7.05 22.06 -12.06
C THR A 208 -5.83 21.95 -11.14
N SER A 209 -4.69 22.49 -11.54
CA SER A 209 -3.49 22.49 -10.68
C SER A 209 -3.72 23.18 -9.32
N PRO A 210 -4.41 24.34 -9.21
CA PRO A 210 -4.74 24.92 -7.91
C PRO A 210 -5.63 24.04 -7.03
N GLU A 211 -6.65 23.40 -7.60
CA GLU A 211 -7.52 22.47 -6.86
C GLU A 211 -6.76 21.25 -6.36
N TYR A 212 -5.87 20.71 -7.20
CA TYR A 212 -4.98 19.62 -6.81
C TYR A 212 -4.02 20.07 -5.69
N LYS A 213 -3.47 21.29 -5.78
CA LYS A 213 -2.58 21.82 -4.75
C LYS A 213 -3.26 22.00 -3.39
N GLN A 214 -4.57 22.17 -3.33
CA GLN A 214 -5.29 22.15 -2.04
C GLN A 214 -5.25 20.76 -1.36
N ARG A 215 -4.88 19.70 -2.08
CA ARG A 215 -4.64 18.35 -1.53
C ARG A 215 -3.20 18.16 -1.06
N THR A 216 -2.26 18.96 -1.58
CA THR A 216 -0.84 18.93 -1.23
C THR A 216 -0.60 20.04 -0.20
N GLY A 217 -0.63 19.69 1.07
CA GLY A 217 -0.67 20.64 2.19
C GLY A 217 0.67 20.90 2.87
N LEU A 218 1.79 20.59 2.22
CA LEU A 218 3.11 20.84 2.82
C LEU A 218 3.54 22.28 2.56
N TRP A 219 3.96 22.97 3.60
CA TRP A 219 4.57 24.30 3.46
C TRP A 219 6.06 24.21 3.11
N GLN A 220 6.62 25.34 2.63
CA GLN A 220 8.08 25.46 2.51
C GLN A 220 8.69 25.71 3.89
N ARG A 221 9.85 25.11 4.17
CA ARG A 221 10.60 25.39 5.40
C ARG A 221 11.28 26.74 5.34
N ASP A 222 11.27 27.45 6.47
CA ASP A 222 12.15 28.58 6.71
C ASP A 222 13.60 28.04 6.83
N PRO A 223 14.55 28.49 5.99
CA PRO A 223 15.92 27.99 6.02
C PRO A 223 16.65 28.21 7.35
N GLN A 224 16.35 29.30 8.07
CA GLN A 224 16.98 29.59 9.36
C GLN A 224 16.47 28.66 10.45
N LYS A 225 15.14 28.43 10.50
CA LYS A 225 14.56 27.45 11.43
C LYS A 225 15.07 26.04 11.15
N ALA A 226 15.08 25.63 9.87
CA ALA A 226 15.57 24.32 9.47
C ALA A 226 17.06 24.10 9.81
N ALA A 227 17.88 25.15 9.77
CA ALA A 227 19.28 25.07 10.17
C ALA A 227 19.46 24.81 11.67
N ALA A 228 18.51 25.27 12.50
CA ALA A 228 18.54 25.09 13.95
C ALA A 228 18.07 23.68 14.40
N ASN A 229 17.36 22.93 13.55
CA ASN A 229 16.85 21.62 13.93
C ASN A 229 17.99 20.62 14.20
N PRO A 230 17.87 19.78 15.26
CA PRO A 230 18.82 18.72 15.57
C PRO A 230 19.09 17.82 14.35
N LYS A 231 20.35 17.42 14.16
CA LYS A 231 20.75 16.55 13.05
C LYS A 231 20.84 15.11 13.50
N ALA A 232 20.35 14.21 12.65
CA ALA A 232 20.40 12.78 12.89
C ALA A 232 21.84 12.27 12.87
N GLU A 233 22.22 11.49 13.89
CA GLU A 233 23.45 10.72 13.87
C GLU A 233 23.24 9.46 13.03
N ILE A 234 23.91 9.40 11.88
CA ILE A 234 23.66 8.34 10.90
C ILE A 234 24.46 7.08 11.24
N PRO A 235 23.80 5.93 11.43
CA PRO A 235 24.49 4.69 11.73
C PRO A 235 25.26 4.20 10.51
N ASN A 236 26.50 3.75 10.72
CA ASN A 236 27.27 3.12 9.66
C ASN A 236 26.91 1.64 9.53
N ILE A 237 25.92 1.35 8.69
CA ILE A 237 25.46 -0.01 8.40
C ILE A 237 25.52 -0.30 6.91
N ASP A 238 25.73 -1.58 6.58
CA ASP A 238 25.66 -2.07 5.21
C ASP A 238 24.21 -2.11 4.73
N LEU A 239 24.01 -1.63 3.51
CA LEU A 239 22.69 -1.55 2.90
C LEU A 239 22.41 -2.83 2.09
N PRO A 240 21.38 -3.63 2.44
CA PRO A 240 20.89 -4.67 1.56
C PRO A 240 20.40 -4.06 0.24
N LYS A 241 20.32 -4.86 -0.83
CA LYS A 241 19.83 -4.43 -2.15
C LYS A 241 18.40 -3.87 -2.07
N GLU A 242 17.56 -4.49 -1.24
CA GLU A 242 16.15 -4.17 -1.06
C GLU A 242 15.79 -4.27 0.42
N PHE A 243 14.86 -3.42 0.85
CA PHE A 243 14.39 -3.39 2.23
C PHE A 243 12.97 -2.82 2.29
N ASP A 244 12.09 -3.43 3.08
CA ASP A 244 10.69 -3.00 3.18
C ASP A 244 10.12 -3.21 4.58
N TRP A 245 9.77 -2.12 5.28
CA TRP A 245 9.15 -2.18 6.60
C TRP A 245 7.74 -2.77 6.60
N ARG A 246 7.06 -2.83 5.44
CA ARG A 246 5.74 -3.46 5.31
C ARG A 246 5.80 -4.95 5.59
N GLU A 247 6.87 -5.61 5.15
CA GLU A 247 7.11 -7.05 5.38
C GLU A 247 7.44 -7.36 6.84
N LYS A 248 7.83 -6.34 7.61
CA LYS A 248 8.20 -6.44 9.03
C LYS A 248 7.08 -6.00 9.97
N GLY A 249 5.89 -5.70 9.46
CA GLY A 249 4.74 -5.30 10.27
C GLY A 249 4.87 -3.91 10.91
N ALA A 250 5.79 -3.06 10.43
CA ALA A 250 6.00 -1.73 11.01
C ALA A 250 5.23 -0.61 10.29
N ILE A 251 4.39 -0.94 9.30
CA ILE A 251 3.66 0.04 8.50
C ILE A 251 2.15 -0.21 8.60
N SER A 252 1.42 0.78 9.13
CA SER A 252 -0.04 0.75 9.19
C SER A 252 -0.69 0.79 7.81
N ALA A 253 -2.00 0.49 7.74
CA ALA A 253 -2.75 0.57 6.51
C ALA A 253 -2.67 1.98 5.86
N VAL A 254 -2.78 2.04 4.54
CA VAL A 254 -2.91 3.31 3.82
C VAL A 254 -4.24 3.97 4.19
N LYS A 255 -4.16 5.17 4.75
CA LYS A 255 -5.29 6.05 5.13
C LYS A 255 -5.65 7.03 3.98
N ASN A 256 -6.65 7.90 4.18
CA ASN A 256 -7.09 8.86 3.17
C ASN A 256 -7.42 10.23 3.79
N GLN A 257 -6.62 11.25 3.46
CA GLN A 257 -6.82 12.64 3.91
C GLN A 257 -8.02 13.34 3.26
N GLY A 258 -8.63 12.73 2.23
CA GLY A 258 -9.77 13.28 1.52
C GLY A 258 -9.47 14.65 0.88
N ASN A 259 -10.31 15.64 1.15
CA ASN A 259 -10.22 16.97 0.56
C ASN A 259 -9.43 17.99 1.41
N CYS A 260 -8.79 17.53 2.48
CA CYS A 260 -8.06 18.36 3.44
C CYS A 260 -6.56 18.31 3.14
N GLY A 261 -5.86 19.46 3.10
CA GLY A 261 -4.40 19.54 2.94
C GLY A 261 -3.64 19.16 4.21
N SER A 262 -3.86 17.95 4.73
CA SER A 262 -3.32 17.46 6.00
C SER A 262 -2.22 16.40 5.83
N CYS A 263 -1.62 16.29 4.65
CA CYS A 263 -0.55 15.32 4.37
C CYS A 263 0.62 15.39 5.37
N TRP A 264 0.90 16.58 5.92
CA TRP A 264 1.91 16.79 6.94
C TRP A 264 1.63 15.96 8.21
N ALA A 265 0.37 15.93 8.66
CA ALA A 265 -0.06 15.16 9.82
C ALA A 265 0.06 13.64 9.54
N PHE A 266 -0.43 13.17 8.40
CA PHE A 266 -0.30 11.75 8.00
C PHE A 266 1.15 11.28 7.84
N SER A 267 2.04 12.16 7.41
CA SER A 267 3.48 11.87 7.28
C SER A 267 4.13 11.66 8.65
N VAL A 268 3.77 12.53 9.60
CA VAL A 268 4.27 12.53 10.98
C VAL A 268 3.72 11.36 11.79
N THR A 269 2.39 11.16 11.78
CA THR A 269 1.76 10.02 12.46
C THR A 269 2.29 8.71 11.88
N GLY A 270 2.40 8.57 10.56
CA GLY A 270 2.98 7.40 9.92
C GLY A 270 4.43 7.11 10.30
N ASN A 271 5.24 8.15 10.54
CA ASN A 271 6.60 8.01 11.07
C ASN A 271 6.54 7.47 12.52
N ILE A 272 5.76 8.11 13.39
CA ILE A 272 5.63 7.73 14.81
C ILE A 272 5.07 6.32 14.97
N GLU A 273 4.02 5.95 14.22
CA GLU A 273 3.45 4.59 14.18
C GLU A 273 4.52 3.55 13.87
N GLY A 274 5.35 3.83 12.85
CA GLY A 274 6.40 2.91 12.45
C GLY A 274 7.57 2.85 13.43
N LEU A 275 8.03 3.98 13.96
CA LEU A 275 9.07 4.00 14.99
C LEU A 275 8.61 3.24 16.25
N HIS A 276 7.35 3.42 16.65
CA HIS A 276 6.77 2.70 17.77
C HIS A 276 6.76 1.20 17.50
N ALA A 277 6.27 0.77 16.34
CA ALA A 277 6.25 -0.64 15.96
C ALA A 277 7.66 -1.26 15.88
N VAL A 278 8.66 -0.52 15.39
CA VAL A 278 10.06 -0.98 15.36
C VAL A 278 10.61 -1.17 16.77
N ARG A 279 10.28 -0.27 17.70
CA ARG A 279 10.78 -0.31 19.09
C ARG A 279 10.08 -1.35 19.95
N THR A 280 8.76 -1.45 19.86
CA THR A 280 7.93 -2.25 20.78
C THR A 280 7.46 -3.58 20.18
N GLY A 281 7.52 -3.71 18.85
CA GLY A 281 6.90 -4.82 18.12
C GLY A 281 5.38 -4.69 17.98
N VAL A 282 4.77 -3.61 18.48
CA VAL A 282 3.32 -3.39 18.44
C VAL A 282 2.99 -2.23 17.49
N LEU A 283 2.24 -2.55 16.44
CA LEU A 283 1.75 -1.56 15.49
C LEU A 283 0.42 -0.97 15.97
N GLU A 284 0.47 0.28 16.40
CA GLU A 284 -0.70 1.09 16.74
C GLU A 284 -0.95 2.15 15.66
N GLN A 285 -2.17 2.69 15.62
CA GLN A 285 -2.54 3.76 14.69
C GLN A 285 -2.89 5.01 15.48
N TYR A 286 -2.19 6.11 15.23
CA TYR A 286 -2.32 7.35 15.98
C TYR A 286 -3.19 8.37 15.23
N SER A 287 -3.80 9.29 15.98
CA SER A 287 -4.74 10.26 15.45
C SER A 287 -4.06 11.35 14.64
N GLU A 288 -4.43 11.46 13.36
CA GLU A 288 -4.14 12.67 12.59
C GLU A 288 -5.03 13.84 13.00
N GLN A 289 -6.26 13.57 13.43
CA GLN A 289 -7.25 14.60 13.75
C GLN A 289 -6.83 15.44 14.95
N GLU A 290 -6.21 14.81 15.95
CA GLU A 290 -5.64 15.50 17.11
C GLU A 290 -4.66 16.60 16.67
N LEU A 291 -3.79 16.32 15.69
CA LEU A 291 -2.90 17.33 15.11
C LEU A 291 -3.66 18.45 14.39
N LEU A 292 -4.73 18.13 13.64
CA LEU A 292 -5.53 19.14 12.95
C LEU A 292 -6.18 20.12 13.93
N ASP A 293 -6.63 19.63 15.08
CA ASP A 293 -7.44 20.39 16.02
C ASP A 293 -6.59 21.09 17.07
N CYS A 294 -5.56 20.43 17.57
CA CYS A 294 -4.77 20.84 18.73
C CYS A 294 -3.43 21.51 18.37
N ASP A 295 -2.89 21.29 17.16
CA ASP A 295 -1.74 22.07 16.70
C ASP A 295 -2.16 23.53 16.45
N THR A 296 -1.40 24.43 17.06
CA THR A 296 -1.57 25.89 16.97
C THR A 296 -0.54 26.54 16.04
N SER A 297 0.46 25.79 15.57
CA SER A 297 1.53 26.26 14.68
C SER A 297 1.16 26.04 13.21
N ASP A 298 0.56 24.89 12.88
CA ASP A 298 0.07 24.59 11.54
C ASP A 298 -1.40 25.02 11.34
N SER A 299 -1.89 24.92 10.11
CA SER A 299 -3.23 25.37 9.73
C SER A 299 -4.14 24.23 9.25
N ALA A 300 -4.07 23.07 9.89
CA ALA A 300 -4.93 21.92 9.62
C ALA A 300 -5.00 21.61 8.11
N CYS A 301 -6.17 21.82 7.49
CA CYS A 301 -6.39 21.58 6.06
C CYS A 301 -5.76 22.60 5.11
N ASN A 302 -5.30 23.74 5.60
CA ASN A 302 -4.55 24.74 4.80
C ASN A 302 -3.05 24.45 4.79
N GLY A 303 -2.63 23.36 5.43
CA GLY A 303 -1.27 22.87 5.42
C GLY A 303 -0.51 23.07 6.72
N GLY A 304 0.71 22.55 6.70
CA GLY A 304 1.60 22.49 7.86
C GLY A 304 2.98 21.93 7.51
N LEU A 305 3.80 21.75 8.54
CA LEU A 305 5.15 21.21 8.44
C LEU A 305 5.35 20.04 9.40
N PRO A 306 6.03 18.96 8.98
CA PRO A 306 6.39 17.87 9.88
C PRO A 306 7.12 18.33 11.15
N ASP A 307 8.03 19.30 11.03
CA ASP A 307 8.77 19.87 12.17
C ASP A 307 7.83 20.48 13.23
N ASN A 308 6.90 21.33 12.78
CA ASN A 308 5.90 21.97 13.64
C ASN A 308 5.03 20.91 14.33
N ALA A 309 4.61 19.90 13.59
CA ALA A 309 3.80 18.81 14.12
C ALA A 309 4.53 18.00 15.20
N TYR A 310 5.83 17.68 15.02
CA TYR A 310 6.59 17.01 16.07
C TYR A 310 6.68 17.85 17.35
N GLU A 311 6.96 19.16 17.21
CA GLU A 311 6.96 20.09 18.35
C GLU A 311 5.59 20.24 19.00
N ALA A 312 4.51 20.20 18.20
CA ALA A 312 3.15 20.27 18.69
C ALA A 312 2.81 19.03 19.53
N ILE A 313 3.19 17.83 19.06
CA ILE A 313 2.98 16.57 19.81
C ILE A 313 3.74 16.61 21.14
N GLU A 314 4.99 17.08 21.13
CA GLU A 314 5.78 17.26 22.35
C GLU A 314 5.08 18.20 23.34
N LYS A 315 4.53 19.33 22.86
CA LYS A 315 3.80 20.32 23.69
C LYS A 315 2.45 19.81 24.19
N ILE A 316 1.72 19.04 23.37
CA ILE A 316 0.45 18.41 23.73
C ILE A 316 0.68 17.34 24.81
N GLY A 317 1.83 16.65 24.73
CA GLY A 317 2.28 15.65 25.70
C GLY A 317 2.18 14.20 25.20
N GLY A 318 1.78 14.00 23.95
CA GLY A 318 1.67 12.69 23.30
C GLY A 318 0.60 12.66 22.21
N LEU A 319 0.24 11.46 21.74
CA LEU A 319 -0.85 11.22 20.80
C LEU A 319 -1.83 10.16 21.33
N GLU A 320 -3.11 10.36 21.06
CA GLU A 320 -4.18 9.37 21.19
C GLU A 320 -4.22 8.42 19.97
N LEU A 321 -4.94 7.31 20.12
CA LEU A 321 -5.20 6.40 19.01
C LEU A 321 -6.21 7.02 18.02
N GLU A 322 -6.10 6.62 16.76
CA GLU A 322 -7.10 6.94 15.71
C GLU A 322 -8.52 6.47 16.10
N SER A 323 -8.64 5.40 16.92
CA SER A 323 -9.94 4.93 17.43
C SER A 323 -10.56 5.84 18.47
N ASP A 324 -9.73 6.57 19.22
CA ASP A 324 -10.16 7.46 20.31
C ASP A 324 -10.40 8.88 19.83
N TYR A 325 -9.65 9.32 18.80
CA TYR A 325 -9.80 10.63 18.16
C TYR A 325 -9.85 10.47 16.62
N PRO A 326 -11.00 10.10 16.03
CA PRO A 326 -11.10 9.73 14.62
C PRO A 326 -10.96 10.89 13.63
N TYR A 327 -10.45 10.59 12.43
CA TYR A 327 -10.25 11.56 11.36
C TYR A 327 -11.53 12.07 10.66
N HIS A 328 -11.69 13.39 10.59
CA HIS A 328 -12.84 14.09 10.02
C HIS A 328 -12.52 14.96 8.80
N ALA A 329 -11.24 15.12 8.45
CA ALA A 329 -10.78 15.93 7.30
C ALA A 329 -11.21 17.40 7.34
N ARG A 330 -11.28 17.98 8.53
CA ARG A 330 -11.51 19.41 8.79
C ARG A 330 -10.95 19.78 10.16
N LYS A 331 -10.80 21.07 10.44
CA LYS A 331 -10.48 21.54 11.79
C LYS A 331 -11.75 21.58 12.63
N ASP A 332 -11.77 20.82 13.72
CA ASP A 332 -12.78 20.87 14.78
C ASP A 332 -12.15 21.53 16.04
N GLN A 333 -12.88 21.57 17.15
CA GLN A 333 -12.34 22.04 18.42
C GLN A 333 -11.42 20.96 19.01
N CYS A 334 -10.25 21.35 19.54
CA CYS A 334 -9.36 20.42 20.23
C CYS A 334 -10.05 19.79 21.45
N HIS A 335 -10.13 18.46 21.45
CA HIS A 335 -10.73 17.66 22.52
C HIS A 335 -9.76 16.63 23.11
N PHE A 336 -8.46 16.93 23.03
CA PHE A 336 -7.39 16.07 23.52
C PHE A 336 -7.63 15.60 24.97
N ASN A 337 -7.41 14.30 25.20
CA ASN A 337 -7.52 13.69 26.51
C ASN A 337 -6.19 13.06 26.93
N SER A 338 -5.52 13.69 27.90
CA SER A 338 -4.23 13.23 28.41
C SER A 338 -4.24 11.84 29.06
N THR A 339 -5.42 11.32 29.44
CA THR A 339 -5.55 9.94 29.98
C THR A 339 -5.53 8.86 28.89
N LYS A 340 -5.61 9.25 27.62
CA LYS A 340 -5.64 8.36 26.46
C LYS A 340 -4.38 8.48 25.60
N ILE A 341 -3.28 8.97 26.17
CA ILE A 341 -1.99 9.05 25.47
C ILE A 341 -1.42 7.63 25.33
N HIS A 342 -1.11 7.24 24.09
CA HIS A 342 -0.45 5.97 23.80
C HIS A 342 1.03 6.12 23.48
N VAL A 343 1.45 7.24 22.88
CA VAL A 343 2.85 7.50 22.50
C VAL A 343 3.28 8.92 22.84
N LYS A 344 4.56 9.08 23.21
CA LYS A 344 5.18 10.39 23.47
C LYS A 344 6.37 10.62 22.55
N VAL A 345 6.53 11.88 22.14
CA VAL A 345 7.63 12.36 21.29
C VAL A 345 8.44 13.35 22.10
N LYS A 346 9.75 13.15 22.21
CA LYS A 346 10.69 14.04 22.92
C LYS A 346 11.40 15.04 22.01
N GLY A 347 11.06 15.02 20.73
CA GLY A 347 11.62 15.90 19.70
C GLY A 347 11.72 15.20 18.36
N HIS A 348 12.52 15.77 17.47
CA HIS A 348 12.74 15.25 16.13
C HIS A 348 14.17 15.53 15.64
N VAL A 349 14.57 14.82 14.59
CA VAL A 349 15.84 15.03 13.92
C VAL A 349 15.64 15.20 12.42
N ASP A 350 16.45 16.07 11.83
CA ASP A 350 16.63 16.17 10.39
C ASP A 350 17.69 15.19 9.91
N LEU A 351 17.37 14.46 8.85
CA LEU A 351 18.35 13.63 8.14
C LEU A 351 19.13 14.49 7.14
N PRO A 352 20.40 14.14 6.85
CA PRO A 352 21.18 14.82 5.84
C PRO A 352 20.57 14.62 4.45
N LYS A 353 20.83 15.58 3.55
CA LYS A 353 20.42 15.54 2.14
C LYS A 353 21.24 14.54 1.32
N ASN A 354 21.23 13.28 1.76
CA ASN A 354 22.02 12.19 1.24
C ASN A 354 21.18 10.91 1.29
N GLU A 355 20.83 10.38 0.12
CA GLU A 355 19.95 9.21 0.01
C GLU A 355 20.54 7.92 0.60
N THR A 356 21.87 7.78 0.65
CA THR A 356 22.53 6.66 1.32
C THR A 356 22.34 6.74 2.82
N ALA A 357 22.54 7.93 3.41
CA ALA A 357 22.31 8.16 4.84
C ALA A 357 20.83 7.97 5.22
N ILE A 358 19.90 8.38 4.35
CA ILE A 358 18.46 8.13 4.51
C ILE A 358 18.19 6.62 4.53
N ALA A 359 18.80 5.83 3.64
CA ALA A 359 18.65 4.37 3.64
C ALA A 359 19.22 3.72 4.92
N GLN A 360 20.36 4.22 5.42
CA GLN A 360 20.98 3.73 6.65
C GLN A 360 20.10 4.02 7.87
N TRP A 361 19.57 5.24 7.97
CA TRP A 361 18.62 5.58 9.03
C TRP A 361 17.34 4.74 8.94
N LEU A 362 16.78 4.57 7.73
CA LEU A 362 15.55 3.83 7.50
C LEU A 362 15.63 2.42 8.08
N ILE A 363 16.73 1.72 7.82
CA ILE A 363 16.92 0.33 8.27
C ILE A 363 17.14 0.26 9.78
N ALA A 364 17.91 1.20 10.33
CA ALA A 364 18.27 1.17 11.74
C ALA A 364 17.13 1.62 12.67
N ASN A 365 16.32 2.59 12.24
CA ASN A 365 15.39 3.28 13.13
C ASN A 365 13.92 3.12 12.74
N GLY A 366 13.58 2.98 11.46
CA GLY A 366 12.19 2.93 11.01
C GLY A 366 11.86 3.86 9.84
N PRO A 367 10.58 3.94 9.42
CA PRO A 367 10.15 4.75 8.28
C PRO A 367 10.39 6.24 8.50
N ILE A 368 10.53 7.02 7.43
CA ILE A 368 11.00 8.42 7.47
C ILE A 368 9.95 9.35 6.85
N SER A 369 9.58 10.41 7.56
CA SER A 369 8.73 11.47 7.03
C SER A 369 9.54 12.31 6.04
N ILE A 370 9.00 12.53 4.83
CA ILE A 370 9.64 13.34 3.80
C ILE A 370 8.68 14.36 3.19
N GLY A 371 9.24 15.49 2.73
CA GLY A 371 8.61 16.34 1.73
C GLY A 371 8.95 15.90 0.31
N ILE A 372 7.97 15.97 -0.60
CA ILE A 372 8.15 15.68 -2.03
C ILE A 372 7.37 16.69 -2.88
N ASN A 373 7.85 16.97 -4.09
CA ASN A 373 7.03 17.62 -5.11
C ASN A 373 6.06 16.59 -5.74
N ALA A 374 4.76 16.75 -5.50
CA ALA A 374 3.74 15.80 -5.90
C ALA A 374 3.12 16.06 -7.27
N ASN A 375 3.64 16.97 -8.08
CA ASN A 375 3.08 17.25 -9.42
C ASN A 375 2.98 15.97 -10.28
N ALA A 376 4.05 15.18 -10.35
CA ALA A 376 4.05 13.93 -11.10
C ALA A 376 3.13 12.86 -10.45
N MET A 377 2.94 12.92 -9.13
CA MET A 377 2.12 11.95 -8.40
C MET A 377 0.63 12.03 -8.78
N GLN A 378 0.15 13.16 -9.29
CA GLN A 378 -1.28 13.38 -9.57
C GLN A 378 -1.90 12.24 -10.39
N PHE A 379 -1.16 11.67 -11.35
CA PHE A 379 -1.67 10.64 -12.25
C PHE A 379 -0.98 9.27 -12.13
N TYR A 380 -0.14 9.07 -11.11
CA TYR A 380 0.64 7.86 -10.98
C TYR A 380 -0.23 6.61 -10.81
N ARG A 381 0.12 5.52 -11.51
CA ARG A 381 -0.58 4.22 -11.45
C ARG A 381 0.33 3.04 -11.13
N GLY A 382 1.64 3.14 -11.35
CA GLY A 382 2.59 2.09 -10.98
C GLY A 382 3.92 2.21 -11.71
N GLY A 383 4.88 1.37 -11.32
CA GLY A 383 6.25 1.37 -11.84
C GLY A 383 7.18 2.37 -11.15
N VAL A 384 8.45 2.42 -11.53
CA VAL A 384 9.44 3.35 -10.98
C VAL A 384 9.37 4.67 -11.71
N SER A 385 8.87 5.69 -11.01
CA SER A 385 8.67 7.04 -11.52
C SER A 385 9.96 7.85 -11.51
N HIS A 386 10.39 8.32 -12.68
CA HIS A 386 11.55 9.20 -12.86
C HIS A 386 11.20 10.41 -13.75
N PRO A 387 10.28 11.28 -13.30
CA PRO A 387 9.84 12.41 -14.09
C PRO A 387 10.97 13.46 -14.26
N PRO A 388 11.00 14.19 -15.38
CA PRO A 388 11.92 15.30 -15.57
C PRO A 388 11.86 16.33 -14.44
N HIS A 389 13.00 16.94 -14.09
CA HIS A 389 13.11 17.93 -13.00
C HIS A 389 12.12 19.11 -13.14
N ILE A 390 11.75 19.50 -14.36
CA ILE A 390 10.76 20.58 -14.58
C ILE A 390 9.35 20.19 -14.10
N LEU A 391 9.02 18.90 -14.13
CA LEU A 391 7.74 18.37 -13.66
C LEU A 391 7.75 18.06 -12.16
N CYS A 392 8.91 17.85 -11.54
CA CYS A 392 9.01 17.75 -10.08
C CYS A 392 10.30 18.40 -9.52
N SER A 393 10.28 19.73 -9.46
CA SER A 393 11.42 20.50 -8.97
C SER A 393 11.68 20.22 -7.49
N ARG A 394 12.94 19.95 -7.14
CA ARG A 394 13.38 19.72 -5.75
C ARG A 394 13.17 20.94 -4.84
N LYS A 395 13.02 22.13 -5.42
CA LYS A 395 12.86 23.41 -4.69
C LYS A 395 11.41 23.70 -4.29
N ASN A 396 10.44 22.94 -4.80
CA ASN A 396 9.02 23.24 -4.66
C ASN A 396 8.30 22.04 -4.02
N LEU A 397 8.70 21.62 -2.82
CA LEU A 397 8.05 20.50 -2.13
C LEU A 397 6.65 20.92 -1.70
N ASP A 398 5.61 20.15 -1.99
CA ASP A 398 4.23 20.54 -1.67
C ASP A 398 3.43 19.44 -0.97
N HIS A 399 4.01 18.25 -0.78
CA HIS A 399 3.32 17.11 -0.21
C HIS A 399 4.18 16.33 0.81
N GLY A 400 3.59 15.98 1.94
CA GLY A 400 4.21 15.16 2.99
C GLY A 400 3.87 13.69 2.80
N VAL A 401 4.88 12.83 2.79
CA VAL A 401 4.74 11.38 2.56
C VAL A 401 5.79 10.60 3.36
N LEU A 402 5.63 9.29 3.45
CA LEU A 402 6.47 8.44 4.28
C LEU A 402 7.32 7.48 3.45
N ILE A 403 8.64 7.53 3.54
CA ILE A 403 9.52 6.46 3.03
C ILE A 403 9.40 5.25 3.96
N VAL A 404 9.08 4.09 3.39
CA VAL A 404 8.90 2.84 4.14
C VAL A 404 9.85 1.72 3.70
N GLY A 405 10.58 1.93 2.61
CA GLY A 405 11.44 0.92 2.02
C GLY A 405 12.13 1.43 0.78
N TYR A 406 12.95 0.58 0.18
CA TYR A 406 13.55 0.80 -1.12
C TYR A 406 13.81 -0.54 -1.82
N GLY A 407 13.99 -0.50 -3.13
CA GLY A 407 14.36 -1.68 -3.88
C GLY A 407 14.98 -1.34 -5.21
N VAL A 408 15.03 -2.34 -6.09
CA VAL A 408 15.59 -2.22 -7.44
C VAL A 408 14.65 -2.93 -8.43
N SER A 409 14.27 -2.27 -9.51
CA SER A 409 13.50 -2.88 -10.59
C SER A 409 14.37 -3.07 -11.82
N ASP A 410 14.46 -4.31 -12.28
CA ASP A 410 15.11 -4.66 -13.54
C ASP A 410 14.10 -4.56 -14.68
N TYR A 411 14.47 -3.83 -15.74
CA TYR A 411 13.69 -3.67 -16.97
C TYR A 411 14.48 -4.25 -18.14
N PRO A 412 14.42 -5.58 -18.37
CA PRO A 412 15.23 -6.26 -19.38
C PRO A 412 15.02 -5.72 -20.80
N MET A 413 13.78 -5.37 -21.12
CA MET A 413 13.40 -4.81 -22.44
C MET A 413 14.11 -3.49 -22.74
N PHE A 414 14.44 -2.71 -21.70
CA PHE A 414 15.11 -1.41 -21.82
C PHE A 414 16.57 -1.46 -21.36
N LYS A 415 17.09 -2.64 -20.97
CA LYS A 415 18.42 -2.83 -20.35
C LYS A 415 18.71 -1.82 -19.24
N LYS A 416 17.70 -1.53 -18.42
CA LYS A 416 17.80 -0.56 -17.31
C LYS A 416 17.51 -1.26 -15.98
N THR A 417 18.28 -0.89 -14.97
CA THR A 417 18.07 -1.28 -13.58
C THR A 417 17.84 -0.01 -12.80
N LEU A 418 16.62 0.17 -12.26
CA LEU A 418 16.22 1.39 -11.59
C LEU A 418 16.06 1.16 -10.09
N PRO A 419 16.96 1.67 -9.25
CA PRO A 419 16.72 1.79 -7.81
C PRO A 419 15.54 2.73 -7.52
N TYR A 420 14.75 2.41 -6.50
CA TYR A 420 13.59 3.22 -6.11
C TYR A 420 13.39 3.26 -4.60
N TRP A 421 12.75 4.33 -4.13
CA TRP A 421 12.11 4.39 -2.81
C TRP A 421 10.68 3.85 -2.88
N ILE A 422 10.23 3.21 -1.81
CA ILE A 422 8.84 2.85 -1.58
C ILE A 422 8.25 3.91 -0.66
N VAL A 423 7.30 4.68 -1.17
CA VAL A 423 6.70 5.81 -0.47
C VAL A 423 5.22 5.52 -0.20
N LYS A 424 4.81 5.56 1.06
CA LYS A 424 3.40 5.48 1.49
C LYS A 424 2.76 6.85 1.33
N ASN A 425 1.63 6.90 0.62
CA ASN A 425 0.84 8.11 0.41
C ASN A 425 -0.43 8.11 1.29
N SER A 426 -1.12 9.24 1.35
CA SER A 426 -2.32 9.51 2.16
C SER A 426 -3.58 9.75 1.32
N TRP A 427 -3.63 9.26 0.07
CA TRP A 427 -4.79 9.42 -0.84
C TRP A 427 -5.61 8.13 -1.00
N GLY A 428 -5.49 7.22 -0.03
CA GLY A 428 -6.21 5.96 -0.04
C GLY A 428 -5.68 4.90 -1.00
N LYS A 429 -6.12 3.67 -0.78
CA LYS A 429 -5.63 2.46 -1.48
C LYS A 429 -5.97 2.40 -2.98
N LYS A 430 -6.83 3.28 -3.49
CA LYS A 430 -7.24 3.29 -4.91
C LYS A 430 -6.31 4.11 -5.80
N TRP A 431 -5.45 4.91 -5.18
CA TRP A 431 -4.43 5.70 -5.86
C TRP A 431 -3.11 4.91 -5.94
N GLY A 432 -2.31 5.16 -6.98
CA GLY A 432 -0.99 4.53 -7.16
C GLY A 432 -0.99 2.99 -7.07
N GLU A 433 0.06 2.45 -6.48
CA GLU A 433 0.22 1.02 -6.22
C GLU A 433 -0.37 0.68 -4.86
N GLN A 434 -1.70 0.57 -4.78
CA GLN A 434 -2.43 0.33 -3.53
C GLN A 434 -2.17 1.40 -2.45
N GLY A 435 -1.97 2.66 -2.87
CA GLY A 435 -1.62 3.78 -2.00
C GLY A 435 -0.13 4.08 -1.91
N TYR A 436 0.71 3.31 -2.59
CA TYR A 436 2.16 3.52 -2.62
C TYR A 436 2.63 4.14 -3.92
N TYR A 437 3.80 4.78 -3.84
CA TYR A 437 4.52 5.39 -4.93
C TYR A 437 5.94 4.84 -4.96
N ARG A 438 6.38 4.37 -6.13
CA ARG A 438 7.79 4.06 -6.37
C ARG A 438 8.43 5.20 -7.15
N VAL A 439 9.37 5.89 -6.52
CA VAL A 439 10.12 7.01 -7.10
C VAL A 439 11.58 6.65 -7.21
N TYR A 440 12.21 7.07 -8.30
CA TYR A 440 13.63 6.81 -8.54
C TYR A 440 14.50 7.29 -7.37
N ARG A 441 15.47 6.46 -6.98
CA ARG A 441 16.41 6.70 -5.89
C ARG A 441 17.82 6.83 -6.43
N GLY A 442 18.56 7.86 -6.04
CA GLY A 442 19.97 8.02 -6.38
C GLY A 442 20.31 9.37 -7.01
N ASP A 443 19.32 10.19 -7.34
CA ASP A 443 19.51 11.56 -7.78
C ASP A 443 18.63 12.57 -7.03
N ASN A 444 18.03 12.22 -5.88
CA ASN A 444 17.07 13.08 -5.18
C ASN A 444 15.88 13.51 -6.08
N THR A 445 15.34 12.57 -6.86
CA THR A 445 14.15 12.78 -7.71
C THR A 445 13.02 13.39 -6.89
N CYS A 446 12.41 14.47 -7.40
CA CYS A 446 11.32 15.20 -6.75
C CYS A 446 11.61 15.76 -5.35
N GLY A 447 12.88 15.80 -4.93
CA GLY A 447 13.30 16.41 -3.68
C GLY A 447 13.11 15.53 -2.44
N VAL A 448 13.04 14.20 -2.61
CA VAL A 448 12.85 13.21 -1.52
C VAL A 448 13.80 13.38 -0.32
N SER A 449 15.00 13.92 -0.51
CA SER A 449 15.97 14.16 0.57
C SER A 449 16.02 15.61 1.06
N GLU A 450 15.20 16.52 0.52
CA GLU A 450 15.27 17.94 0.85
C GLU A 450 14.63 18.28 2.20
N MET A 451 13.61 17.52 2.59
CA MET A 451 12.89 17.65 3.86
C MET A 451 12.65 16.27 4.46
N SER A 452 13.72 15.57 4.83
CA SER A 452 13.64 14.26 5.50
C SER A 452 13.83 14.41 7.00
N SER A 453 12.85 13.97 7.79
CA SER A 453 12.89 14.06 9.24
C SER A 453 12.24 12.85 9.92
N SER A 454 12.59 12.62 11.18
CA SER A 454 12.06 11.53 11.99
C SER A 454 11.84 12.01 13.42
N ALA A 455 10.74 11.58 14.04
CA ALA A 455 10.54 11.75 15.47
C ALA A 455 11.61 11.01 16.27
N VAL A 456 11.85 11.49 17.48
CA VAL A 456 12.56 10.79 18.53
C VAL A 456 11.51 10.46 19.60
N LEU A 457 11.17 9.18 19.74
CA LEU A 457 10.19 8.75 20.74
C LEU A 457 10.81 8.77 22.14
N ASP A 458 9.99 9.13 23.13
CA ASP A 458 10.38 9.07 24.52
C ASP A 458 10.59 7.61 24.98
N ASP A 459 11.52 7.41 25.91
CA ASP A 459 11.80 6.10 26.49
C ASP A 459 11.01 6.04 27.80
N TYR A 460 9.92 5.26 27.83
CA TYR A 460 9.00 5.18 28.98
C TYR A 460 9.69 4.92 30.32
#